data_AF-A0A7C3V7C4-F1
#
_entry.id   AF-A0A7C3V7C4-F1
#
_cell.length_a   1.000
_cell.length_b   1.000
_cell.length_c   1.000
_cell.angle_alpha   90.00
_cell.angle_beta   90.00
_cell.angle_gamma   90.00
#
_symmetry.space_group_name_H-M   'P 1'
#
loop_
_entity.id
_entity.type
_entity.pdbx_description
1 polymer ?
#
loop_
_entity_poly.entity_id
_entity_poly.type
_entity_poly.pdbx_seq_one_letter_code
_entity_poly.pdbx_strand_id
1 'polypeptide(L)'
;MNKMTENEFINILKAGDFKERFYAVSTADPLYLVHALKDKDENVRYKVASRISAENLTPLMNDPFKEVRLIVAKRIDAKELPKMLNDKSFWVRHAAAERIDETYLPSLMHDKEPIVRIIVAERIGKEYLKDMSKDPEILVRKAVAKRIPAEYLPLMQDDASESIRNIVAERMAKL
;
A
#
# COMPACT_ATOMS: atom_id res chain seq x y z
N MET A 1 -0.80 31.87 -19.34
CA MET A 1 0.33 31.84 -18.39
C MET A 1 1.44 31.01 -19.04
N ASN A 2 2.64 31.55 -19.20
CA ASN A 2 3.74 30.79 -19.81
C ASN A 2 4.08 29.59 -18.91
N LYS A 3 4.21 28.40 -19.48
CA LYS A 3 4.64 27.22 -18.72
C LYS A 3 6.12 27.36 -18.37
N MET A 4 6.48 27.02 -17.13
CA MET A 4 7.87 26.94 -16.68
C MET A 4 8.68 26.00 -17.58
N THR A 5 9.80 26.46 -18.10
CA THR A 5 10.73 25.65 -18.90
C THR A 5 11.55 24.70 -18.02
N GLU A 6 12.12 23.65 -18.60
CA GLU A 6 12.99 22.72 -17.87
C GLU A 6 14.21 23.41 -17.25
N ASN A 7 14.84 24.34 -17.98
CA ASN A 7 16.01 25.09 -17.49
C ASN A 7 15.66 25.99 -16.31
N GLU A 8 14.52 26.68 -16.36
CA GLU A 8 14.01 27.46 -15.22
C GLU A 8 13.77 26.56 -14.01
N PHE A 9 13.11 25.41 -14.21
CA PHE A 9 12.87 24.43 -13.16
C PHE A 9 14.17 23.96 -12.49
N ILE A 10 15.17 23.55 -13.28
CA ILE A 10 16.47 23.10 -12.78
C ILE A 10 17.19 24.22 -12.02
N ASN A 11 17.13 25.46 -12.49
CA ASN A 11 17.74 26.59 -11.80
C ASN A 11 17.08 26.87 -10.45
N ILE A 12 15.75 26.79 -10.38
CA ILE A 12 15.00 26.90 -9.12
C ILE A 12 15.39 25.78 -8.16
N LEU A 13 15.55 24.54 -8.64
CA LEU A 13 15.99 23.44 -7.76
C LEU A 13 17.38 23.67 -7.15
N LYS A 14 18.29 24.33 -7.87
CA LYS A 14 19.66 24.59 -7.42
C LYS A 14 19.76 25.75 -6.45
N ALA A 15 19.09 26.87 -6.76
CA ALA A 15 19.30 28.14 -6.06
C ALA A 15 18.10 28.59 -5.22
N GLY A 16 16.91 28.06 -5.50
CA GLY A 16 15.67 28.50 -4.89
C GLY A 16 15.52 28.07 -3.44
N ASP A 17 14.78 28.87 -2.67
CA ASP A 17 14.39 28.53 -1.32
C ASP A 17 13.36 27.38 -1.28
N PHE A 18 12.94 26.96 -0.08
CA PHE A 18 11.94 25.90 0.06
C PHE A 18 10.64 26.21 -0.71
N LYS A 19 10.11 27.44 -0.60
CA LYS A 19 8.83 27.82 -1.20
C LYS A 19 8.92 27.82 -2.72
N GLU A 20 10.01 28.34 -3.27
CA GLU A 20 10.26 28.36 -4.72
C GLU A 20 10.38 26.94 -5.28
N ARG A 21 11.18 26.07 -4.64
CA ARG A 21 11.30 24.66 -5.06
C ARG A 21 9.98 23.92 -4.94
N PHE A 22 9.25 24.09 -3.83
CA PHE A 22 7.94 23.47 -3.64
C PHE A 22 6.92 23.94 -4.67
N TYR A 23 6.89 25.24 -4.98
CA TYR A 23 6.04 25.80 -6.03
C TYR A 23 6.40 25.22 -7.40
N ALA A 24 7.70 25.14 -7.72
CA ALA A 24 8.18 24.56 -8.96
C ALA A 24 7.73 23.10 -9.12
N VAL A 25 7.96 22.23 -8.12
CA VAL A 25 7.50 20.83 -8.18
C VAL A 25 5.98 20.68 -8.11
N SER A 26 5.23 21.73 -7.75
CA SER A 26 3.77 21.72 -7.75
C SER A 26 3.16 22.12 -9.10
N THR A 27 3.89 22.90 -9.91
CA THR A 27 3.34 23.54 -11.12
C THR A 27 4.03 23.12 -12.41
N ALA A 28 5.30 22.70 -12.35
CA ALA A 28 6.06 22.26 -13.51
C ALA A 28 5.44 21.04 -14.21
N ASP A 29 5.81 20.85 -15.47
CA ASP A 29 5.47 19.64 -16.22
C ASP A 29 5.97 18.40 -15.46
N PRO A 30 5.14 17.35 -15.27
CA PRO A 30 5.54 16.13 -14.57
C PRO A 30 6.82 15.47 -15.11
N LEU A 31 7.15 15.67 -16.39
CA LEU A 31 8.38 15.15 -17.00
C LEU A 31 9.65 15.72 -16.34
N TYR A 32 9.61 16.96 -15.85
CA TYR A 32 10.78 17.59 -15.22
C TYR A 32 11.03 17.11 -13.79
N LEU A 33 10.04 16.49 -13.14
CA LEU A 33 10.12 16.10 -11.72
C LEU A 33 11.21 15.07 -11.43
N VAL A 34 11.74 14.37 -12.45
CA VAL A 34 12.91 13.50 -12.33
C VAL A 34 14.12 14.23 -11.73
N HIS A 35 14.27 15.54 -11.99
CA HIS A 35 15.38 16.34 -11.45
C HIS A 35 15.23 16.64 -9.96
N ALA A 36 14.03 16.51 -9.39
CA ALA A 36 13.72 16.82 -7.99
C ALA A 36 13.65 15.59 -7.07
N LEU A 37 13.93 14.38 -7.59
CA LEU A 37 13.85 13.12 -6.83
C LEU A 37 14.74 13.10 -5.57
N LYS A 38 15.81 13.89 -5.56
CA LYS A 38 16.77 14.00 -4.45
C LYS A 38 16.72 15.36 -3.76
N ASP A 39 15.61 16.11 -3.87
CA ASP A 39 15.49 17.37 -3.13
C ASP A 39 15.75 17.12 -1.64
N LYS A 40 16.45 18.04 -1.00
CA LYS A 40 16.81 17.94 0.42
C LYS A 40 15.57 17.90 1.33
N ASP A 41 14.47 18.50 0.91
CA ASP A 41 13.24 18.61 1.70
C ASP A 41 12.26 17.48 1.39
N GLU A 42 11.78 16.79 2.42
CA GLU A 42 10.83 15.69 2.30
C GLU A 42 9.47 16.11 1.74
N ASN A 43 9.02 17.34 1.96
CA ASN A 43 7.74 17.82 1.43
C ASN A 43 7.84 18.06 -0.08
N VAL A 44 9.01 18.49 -0.56
CA VAL A 44 9.31 18.56 -2.00
C VAL A 44 9.32 17.16 -2.60
N ARG A 45 10.04 16.20 -1.99
CA ARG A 45 10.06 14.80 -2.47
C ARG A 45 8.69 14.13 -2.40
N TYR A 46 7.88 14.42 -1.37
CA TYR A 46 6.49 14.00 -1.28
C TYR A 46 5.65 14.56 -2.43
N LYS A 47 5.80 15.86 -2.74
CA LYS A 47 5.11 16.48 -3.86
C LYS A 47 5.54 15.85 -5.19
N VAL A 48 6.83 15.60 -5.38
CA VAL A 48 7.37 14.84 -6.52
C VAL A 48 6.72 13.46 -6.61
N ALA A 49 6.77 12.68 -5.52
CA ALA A 49 6.18 11.35 -5.43
C ALA A 49 4.68 11.32 -5.75
N SER A 50 3.97 12.42 -5.51
CA SER A 50 2.53 12.52 -5.78
C SER A 50 2.20 12.84 -7.25
N ARG A 51 3.15 13.36 -8.02
CA ARG A 51 2.92 13.87 -9.39
C ARG A 51 3.72 13.15 -10.47
N ILE A 52 4.92 12.68 -10.18
CA ILE A 52 5.80 12.03 -11.17
C ILE A 52 5.12 10.78 -11.75
N SER A 53 5.45 10.43 -13.00
CA SER A 53 4.92 9.23 -13.65
C SER A 53 5.29 7.97 -12.87
N ALA A 54 4.42 6.95 -12.94
CA ALA A 54 4.58 5.74 -12.15
C ALA A 54 5.90 4.99 -12.47
N GLU A 55 6.36 5.03 -13.72
CA GLU A 55 7.63 4.41 -14.12
C GLU A 55 8.87 5.02 -13.46
N ASN A 56 8.76 6.26 -12.95
CA ASN A 56 9.85 7.01 -12.34
C ASN A 56 9.80 7.04 -10.80
N LEU A 57 8.91 6.26 -10.17
CA LEU A 57 8.77 6.23 -8.71
C LEU A 57 9.81 5.36 -7.99
N THR A 58 10.43 4.40 -8.68
CA THR A 58 11.40 3.45 -8.10
C THR A 58 12.49 4.10 -7.25
N PRO A 59 13.09 5.25 -7.63
CA PRO A 59 14.11 5.92 -6.81
C PRO A 59 13.64 6.36 -5.41
N LEU A 60 12.33 6.53 -5.21
CA LEU A 60 11.73 7.00 -3.95
C LEU A 60 11.26 5.85 -3.03
N MET A 61 11.38 4.59 -3.46
CA MET A 61 10.94 3.42 -2.68
C MET A 61 11.65 3.31 -1.33
N ASN A 62 12.87 3.82 -1.22
CA ASN A 62 13.68 3.80 0.00
C ASN A 62 13.82 5.19 0.64
N ASP A 63 12.93 6.13 0.33
CA ASP A 63 12.96 7.46 0.93
C ASP A 63 12.99 7.36 2.47
N PRO A 64 13.81 8.16 3.18
CA PRO A 64 13.86 8.11 4.64
C PRO A 64 12.49 8.31 5.30
N PHE A 65 11.60 9.10 4.66
CA PHE A 65 10.29 9.50 5.17
C PHE A 65 9.19 8.55 4.72
N LYS A 66 8.40 8.08 5.69
CA LYS A 66 7.36 7.06 5.46
C LYS A 66 6.22 7.59 4.57
N GLU A 67 5.94 8.88 4.63
CA GLU A 67 4.90 9.55 3.85
C GLU A 67 5.22 9.51 2.36
N VAL A 68 6.49 9.68 1.99
CA VAL A 68 6.96 9.55 0.60
C VAL A 68 6.82 8.10 0.14
N ARG A 69 7.34 7.13 0.92
CA ARG A 69 7.24 5.70 0.59
C ARG A 69 5.78 5.22 0.51
N LEU A 70 4.88 5.78 1.33
CA LEU A 70 3.45 5.48 1.27
C LEU A 70 2.83 5.92 -0.06
N ILE A 71 3.16 7.12 -0.54
CA ILE A 71 2.71 7.57 -1.87
C ILE A 71 3.30 6.70 -2.98
N VAL A 72 4.56 6.28 -2.84
CA VAL A 72 5.19 5.34 -3.77
C VAL A 72 4.41 4.03 -3.81
N ALA A 73 4.14 3.37 -2.68
CA ALA A 73 3.38 2.12 -2.65
C ALA A 73 1.97 2.25 -3.25
N LYS A 74 1.33 3.42 -3.12
CA LYS A 74 0.02 3.70 -3.71
C LYS A 74 0.03 3.89 -5.22
N ARG A 75 1.17 4.25 -5.83
CA ARG A 75 1.23 4.68 -7.24
C ARG A 75 2.18 3.89 -8.13
N ILE A 76 3.23 3.30 -7.57
CA ILE A 76 4.24 2.56 -8.33
C ILE A 76 3.60 1.40 -9.10
N ASP A 77 4.23 1.00 -10.20
CA ASP A 77 3.88 -0.22 -10.93
C ASP A 77 3.79 -1.40 -9.95
N ALA A 78 2.69 -2.17 -10.04
CA ALA A 78 2.41 -3.26 -9.12
C ALA A 78 3.52 -4.32 -9.09
N LYS A 79 4.27 -4.48 -10.20
CA LYS A 79 5.42 -5.39 -10.28
C LYS A 79 6.58 -5.04 -9.33
N GLU A 80 6.65 -3.80 -8.87
CA GLU A 80 7.69 -3.32 -7.95
C GLU A 80 7.28 -3.46 -6.47
N LEU A 81 5.99 -3.65 -6.18
CA LEU A 81 5.47 -3.77 -4.81
C LEU A 81 6.08 -4.91 -3.98
N PRO A 82 6.51 -6.06 -4.54
CA PRO A 82 7.22 -7.08 -3.77
C PRO A 82 8.42 -6.54 -2.98
N LYS A 83 9.11 -5.53 -3.51
CA LYS A 83 10.26 -4.88 -2.86
C LYS A 83 9.88 -4.03 -1.63
N MET A 84 8.59 -3.70 -1.47
CA MET A 84 8.07 -2.85 -0.39
C MET A 84 7.37 -3.64 0.73
N LEU A 85 7.24 -4.97 0.59
CA LEU A 85 6.52 -5.80 1.57
C LEU A 85 7.20 -5.84 2.93
N ASN A 86 8.50 -5.55 3.02
CA ASN A 86 9.25 -5.50 4.27
C ASN A 86 9.44 -4.07 4.80
N ASP A 87 8.63 -3.09 4.35
CA ASP A 87 8.75 -1.71 4.83
C ASP A 87 8.56 -1.63 6.36
N LYS A 88 9.39 -0.81 7.02
CA LYS A 88 9.29 -0.55 8.46
C LYS A 88 7.92 -0.02 8.89
N SER A 89 7.22 0.70 8.02
CA SER A 89 5.90 1.28 8.26
C SER A 89 4.80 0.34 7.80
N PHE A 90 3.90 -0.04 8.70
CA PHE A 90 2.75 -0.87 8.34
C PHE A 90 1.80 -0.19 7.36
N TRP A 91 1.73 1.15 7.34
CA TRP A 91 0.94 1.88 6.35
C TRP A 91 1.44 1.62 4.92
N VAL A 92 2.76 1.47 4.75
CA VAL A 92 3.36 1.17 3.45
C VAL A 92 3.10 -0.28 3.07
N ARG A 93 3.29 -1.22 4.02
CA ARG A 93 2.97 -2.64 3.80
C ARG A 93 1.50 -2.87 3.47
N HIS A 94 0.59 -2.18 4.17
CA HIS A 94 -0.84 -2.18 3.87
C HIS A 94 -1.12 -1.67 2.45
N ALA A 95 -0.60 -0.49 2.09
CA ALA A 95 -0.78 0.07 0.75
C ALA A 95 -0.21 -0.82 -0.36
N ALA A 96 0.89 -1.53 -0.10
CA ALA A 96 1.41 -2.54 -1.02
C ALA A 96 0.45 -3.75 -1.10
N ALA A 97 -0.02 -4.26 0.04
CA ALA A 97 -0.95 -5.37 0.13
C ALA A 97 -2.33 -5.08 -0.49
N GLU A 98 -2.72 -3.82 -0.68
CA GLU A 98 -3.94 -3.44 -1.40
C GLU A 98 -3.84 -3.69 -2.92
N ARG A 99 -2.63 -3.63 -3.50
CA ARG A 99 -2.43 -3.57 -4.95
C ARG A 99 -1.57 -4.70 -5.52
N ILE A 100 -0.75 -5.33 -4.69
CA ILE A 100 0.16 -6.38 -5.13
C ILE A 100 -0.61 -7.58 -5.71
N ASP A 101 0.02 -8.29 -6.63
CA ASP A 101 -0.49 -9.57 -7.13
C ASP A 101 -0.73 -10.53 -5.97
N GLU A 102 -1.86 -11.24 -5.99
CA GLU A 102 -2.32 -12.08 -4.89
C GLU A 102 -1.34 -13.22 -4.56
N THR A 103 -0.51 -13.64 -5.52
CA THR A 103 0.53 -14.66 -5.32
C THR A 103 1.58 -14.26 -4.28
N TYR A 104 1.74 -12.96 -3.98
CA TYR A 104 2.67 -12.48 -2.95
C TYR A 104 2.02 -12.33 -1.56
N LEU A 105 0.69 -12.28 -1.47
CA LEU A 105 -0.02 -12.08 -0.20
C LEU A 105 0.26 -13.15 0.87
N PRO A 106 0.58 -14.43 0.56
CA PRO A 106 1.00 -15.39 1.57
C PRO A 106 2.15 -14.91 2.47
N SER A 107 3.07 -14.10 1.94
CA SER A 107 4.19 -13.54 2.71
C SER A 107 3.78 -12.57 3.82
N LEU A 108 2.55 -12.05 3.78
CA LEU A 108 2.01 -11.09 4.74
C LEU A 108 0.94 -11.69 5.68
N MET A 109 0.65 -13.00 5.59
CA MET A 109 -0.32 -13.67 6.45
C MET A 109 0.00 -13.57 7.95
N HIS A 110 1.28 -13.36 8.29
CA HIS A 110 1.76 -13.23 9.66
C HIS A 110 2.32 -11.83 9.93
N ASP A 111 1.89 -10.81 9.16
CA ASP A 111 2.27 -9.43 9.44
C ASP A 111 1.90 -9.08 10.89
N LYS A 112 2.80 -8.39 11.60
CA LYS A 112 2.58 -7.99 13.00
C LYS A 112 1.33 -7.14 13.18
N GLU A 113 0.96 -6.33 12.18
CA GLU A 113 -0.17 -5.42 12.29
C GLU A 113 -1.47 -6.07 11.79
N PRO A 114 -2.52 -6.12 12.62
CA PRO A 114 -3.82 -6.68 12.26
C PRO A 114 -4.38 -6.10 10.96
N ILE A 115 -4.22 -4.79 10.75
CA ILE A 115 -4.75 -4.10 9.57
C ILE A 115 -4.15 -4.64 8.26
N VAL A 116 -2.88 -5.04 8.27
CA VAL A 116 -2.24 -5.68 7.10
C VAL A 116 -2.80 -7.09 6.90
N ARG A 117 -2.97 -7.86 7.98
CA ARG A 117 -3.56 -9.21 7.89
C ARG A 117 -5.03 -9.18 7.45
N ILE A 118 -5.79 -8.11 7.76
CA ILE A 118 -7.16 -7.91 7.28
C ILE A 118 -7.16 -7.80 5.74
N ILE A 119 -6.37 -6.88 5.17
CA ILE A 119 -6.32 -6.72 3.70
C ILE A 119 -5.80 -7.99 3.00
N VAL A 120 -4.88 -8.73 3.66
CA VAL A 120 -4.46 -10.05 3.20
C VAL A 120 -5.65 -11.02 3.18
N ALA A 121 -6.38 -11.19 4.29
CA ALA A 121 -7.54 -12.08 4.35
C ALA A 121 -8.65 -11.69 3.37
N GLU A 122 -8.77 -10.41 3.02
CA GLU A 122 -9.74 -9.91 2.04
C GLU A 122 -9.36 -10.22 0.59
N ARG A 123 -8.07 -10.41 0.28
CA ARG A 123 -7.58 -10.57 -1.10
C ARG A 123 -6.93 -11.91 -1.40
N ILE A 124 -6.24 -12.52 -0.44
CA ILE A 124 -5.45 -13.75 -0.63
C ILE A 124 -6.27 -14.86 -1.27
N GLY A 125 -5.59 -15.74 -2.02
CA GLY A 125 -6.16 -16.97 -2.57
C GLY A 125 -6.92 -17.75 -1.49
N LYS A 126 -8.08 -18.29 -1.86
CA LYS A 126 -9.01 -18.92 -0.90
C LYS A 126 -8.41 -20.14 -0.20
N GLU A 127 -7.48 -20.81 -0.86
CA GLU A 127 -6.72 -21.97 -0.35
C GLU A 127 -5.92 -21.67 0.93
N TYR A 128 -5.53 -20.41 1.14
CA TYR A 128 -4.77 -19.96 2.31
C TYR A 128 -5.66 -19.55 3.50
N LEU A 129 -6.96 -19.34 3.29
CA LEU A 129 -7.86 -18.78 4.31
C LEU A 129 -8.03 -19.69 5.53
N LYS A 130 -7.89 -21.01 5.35
CA LYS A 130 -7.92 -21.97 6.46
C LYS A 130 -6.82 -21.69 7.50
N ASP A 131 -5.65 -21.25 7.05
CA ASP A 131 -4.50 -20.99 7.91
C ASP A 131 -4.62 -19.67 8.67
N MET A 132 -5.52 -18.78 8.23
CA MET A 132 -5.87 -17.53 8.91
C MET A 132 -7.13 -17.64 9.79
N SER A 133 -7.82 -18.78 9.78
CA SER A 133 -9.10 -18.98 10.49
C SER A 133 -9.01 -18.81 12.01
N LYS A 134 -7.82 -19.00 12.58
CA LYS A 134 -7.53 -18.86 14.02
C LYS A 134 -6.73 -17.61 14.36
N ASP A 135 -6.70 -16.61 13.48
CA ASP A 135 -6.01 -15.34 13.76
C ASP A 135 -6.49 -14.77 15.11
N PRO A 136 -5.59 -14.27 15.98
CA PRO A 136 -6.01 -13.68 17.25
C PRO A 136 -6.99 -12.52 17.07
N GLU A 137 -6.92 -11.81 15.93
CA GLU A 137 -7.72 -10.62 15.68
C GLU A 137 -9.06 -10.93 15.06
N ILE A 138 -10.12 -10.47 15.76
CA ILE A 138 -11.51 -10.69 15.36
C ILE A 138 -11.81 -10.18 13.96
N LEU A 139 -11.22 -9.05 13.54
CA LEU A 139 -11.47 -8.48 12.22
C LEU A 139 -10.80 -9.29 11.10
N VAL A 140 -9.65 -9.90 11.36
CA VAL A 140 -9.01 -10.83 10.42
C VAL A 140 -9.88 -12.07 10.27
N ARG A 141 -10.29 -12.69 11.37
CA ARG A 141 -11.20 -13.85 11.33
C ARG A 141 -12.53 -13.50 10.65
N LYS A 142 -13.07 -12.30 10.87
CA LYS A 142 -14.28 -11.84 10.17
C LYS A 142 -14.08 -11.72 8.66
N ALA A 143 -12.93 -11.24 8.19
CA ALA A 143 -12.57 -11.22 6.77
C ALA A 143 -12.45 -12.65 6.20
N VAL A 144 -11.81 -13.56 6.95
CA VAL A 144 -11.70 -14.98 6.60
C VAL A 144 -13.08 -15.64 6.47
N ALA A 145 -13.95 -15.49 7.48
CA ALA A 145 -15.28 -16.10 7.50
C ALA A 145 -16.16 -15.71 6.30
N LYS A 146 -15.96 -14.51 5.74
CA LYS A 146 -16.68 -14.06 4.54
C LYS A 146 -16.25 -14.79 3.26
N ARG A 147 -15.01 -15.29 3.18
CA ARG A 147 -14.39 -15.80 1.93
C ARG A 147 -13.96 -17.26 1.98
N ILE A 148 -13.74 -17.83 3.17
CA ILE A 148 -13.17 -19.17 3.35
C ILE A 148 -13.98 -20.22 2.58
N PRO A 149 -13.37 -21.20 1.89
CA PRO A 149 -14.10 -22.25 1.18
C PRO A 149 -15.11 -22.98 2.07
N ALA A 150 -16.17 -23.48 1.46
CA ALA A 150 -17.30 -24.09 2.15
C ALA A 150 -16.87 -25.28 3.03
N GLU A 151 -15.95 -26.12 2.53
CA GLU A 151 -15.44 -27.28 3.28
C GLU A 151 -14.72 -26.91 4.59
N TYR A 152 -14.29 -25.65 4.75
CA TYR A 152 -13.58 -25.17 5.94
C TYR A 152 -14.45 -24.29 6.85
N LEU A 153 -15.71 -24.01 6.51
CA LEU A 153 -16.64 -23.28 7.38
C LEU A 153 -16.76 -23.89 8.80
N PRO A 154 -16.78 -25.22 8.99
CA PRO A 154 -16.83 -25.82 10.33
C PRO A 154 -15.66 -25.41 11.25
N LEU A 155 -14.51 -24.98 10.71
CA LEU A 155 -13.39 -24.50 11.53
C LEU A 155 -13.72 -23.22 12.32
N MET A 156 -14.77 -22.50 11.92
CA MET A 156 -15.15 -21.18 12.46
C MET A 156 -16.56 -21.16 13.06
N GLN A 157 -17.28 -22.30 13.08
CA GLN A 157 -18.67 -22.36 13.55
C GLN A 157 -18.80 -22.00 15.04
N ASP A 158 -17.76 -22.30 15.82
CA ASP A 158 -17.67 -22.06 17.27
C ASP A 158 -16.78 -20.85 17.60
N ASP A 159 -16.59 -19.91 16.66
CA ASP A 159 -15.80 -18.69 16.92
C ASP A 159 -16.36 -17.95 18.13
N ALA A 160 -15.48 -17.39 18.96
CA ALA A 160 -15.87 -16.62 20.14
C ALA A 160 -16.78 -15.41 19.79
N SER A 161 -16.62 -14.83 18.59
CA SER A 161 -17.43 -13.72 18.10
C SER A 161 -18.76 -14.20 17.53
N GLU A 162 -19.86 -13.73 18.11
CA GLU A 162 -21.21 -13.95 17.59
C GLU A 162 -21.35 -13.48 16.14
N SER A 163 -20.78 -12.33 15.80
CA SER A 163 -20.84 -11.81 14.42
C SER A 163 -20.17 -12.73 13.40
N ILE A 164 -19.15 -13.50 13.81
CA ILE A 164 -18.49 -14.48 12.94
C ILE A 164 -19.33 -15.75 12.84
N ARG A 165 -19.86 -16.25 13.97
CA ARG A 165 -20.78 -17.40 13.98
C ARG A 165 -21.99 -17.16 13.08
N ASN A 166 -22.56 -15.95 13.10
CA ASN A 166 -23.68 -15.58 12.24
C ASN A 166 -23.29 -15.64 10.75
N ILE A 167 -22.13 -15.08 10.37
CA ILE A 167 -21.61 -15.17 8.98
C ILE A 167 -21.44 -16.64 8.56
N VAL A 168 -20.86 -17.47 9.44
CA VAL A 168 -20.61 -18.89 9.14
C VAL A 168 -21.94 -19.64 8.98
N ALA A 169 -22.88 -19.48 9.91
CA ALA A 169 -24.20 -20.11 9.85
C ALA A 169 -24.98 -19.70 8.58
N GLU A 170 -24.99 -18.41 8.24
CA GLU A 170 -25.62 -17.91 7.01
C GLU A 170 -25.01 -18.50 5.75
N ARG A 171 -23.69 -18.72 5.73
CA ARG A 171 -23.01 -19.33 4.58
C ARG A 171 -23.26 -20.84 4.51
N MET A 172 -23.27 -21.54 5.64
CA MET A 172 -23.56 -22.98 5.71
C MET A 172 -25.00 -23.29 5.28
N ALA A 173 -25.97 -22.42 5.62
CA ALA A 173 -27.36 -22.57 5.20
C ALA A 173 -27.61 -22.39 3.68
N LYS A 174 -26.59 -21.93 2.93
CA LYS A 174 -26.65 -21.71 1.48
C LYS A 174 -25.91 -22.80 0.67
N LEU A 175 -25.33 -23.79 1.33
CA LEU A 175 -24.70 -24.96 0.71
C LEU A 175 -25.75 -26.01 0.36
#